data_AF-A0A6G3ZQ57-F1
#
_entry.id   AF-A0A6G3ZQ57-F1
#
_cell.length_a   1.000
_cell.length_b   1.000
_cell.length_c   1.000
_cell.angle_alpha   90.00
_cell.angle_beta   90.00
_cell.angle_gamma   90.00
#
_symmetry.space_group_name_H-M   'P 1'
#
loop_
_entity.id
_entity.type
_entity.pdbx_description
1 polymer ?
#
loop_
_entity_poly.entity_id
_entity_poly.type
_entity_poly.pdbx_seq_one_letter_code
_entity_poly.pdbx_strand_id
1 'polypeptide(L)'
;MKIRAGDTAISGPEKGYTGVYLLNFLGEALDAVKKIRQDEKKIIMTGDGPTYIVFESKNENEVVFAKCFTKSGAEESEERLSIEPEVVVSKQALIEEILRFSTEAINKIISLDPNVTNHNQIREFREHLQEIKSAQ
;
A
#
# COMPACT_ATOMS: atom_id res chain seq x y z
N MET A 1 -6.50 -10.66 7.55
CA MET A 1 -5.93 -10.64 6.17
C MET A 1 -4.44 -10.30 6.27
N LYS A 2 -3.55 -10.88 5.44
CA LYS A 2 -2.09 -10.67 5.52
C LYS A 2 -1.50 -10.24 4.18
N ILE A 3 -0.63 -9.23 4.16
CA ILE A 3 0.24 -8.89 3.03
C ILE A 3 1.62 -9.45 3.32
N ARG A 4 2.29 -10.06 2.33
CA ARG A 4 3.64 -10.60 2.47
C ARG A 4 4.62 -9.77 1.63
N ALA A 5 5.78 -9.45 2.20
CA ALA A 5 6.92 -8.86 1.50
C ALA A 5 8.17 -9.67 1.88
N GLY A 6 8.58 -10.57 0.98
CA GLY A 6 9.61 -11.58 1.29
C GLY A 6 9.20 -12.45 2.49
N ASP A 7 10.06 -12.50 3.50
CA ASP A 7 9.84 -13.26 4.74
C ASP A 7 8.94 -12.54 5.76
N THR A 8 8.56 -11.28 5.49
CA THR A 8 7.78 -10.46 6.42
C THR A 8 6.30 -10.50 6.06
N ALA A 9 5.43 -10.63 7.06
CA ALA A 9 3.99 -10.57 6.88
C ALA A 9 3.36 -9.52 7.81
N ILE A 10 2.56 -8.63 7.23
CA ILE A 10 1.76 -7.65 7.98
C ILE A 10 0.33 -8.15 8.04
N SER A 11 -0.28 -8.18 9.24
CA SER A 11 -1.65 -8.64 9.43
C SER A 11 -2.47 -7.67 10.28
N GLY A 12 -3.70 -7.38 9.85
CA GLY A 12 -4.69 -6.60 10.61
C GLY A 12 -5.77 -7.46 11.29
N PRO A 13 -6.54 -6.89 12.25
CA PRO A 13 -7.59 -7.58 13.01
C PRO A 13 -8.73 -8.10 12.13
N GLU A 14 -9.42 -9.15 12.61
CA GLU A 14 -10.36 -9.97 11.83
C GLU A 14 -11.75 -9.34 11.64
N LYS A 15 -12.13 -8.35 12.46
CA LYS A 15 -13.41 -7.64 12.37
C LYS A 15 -13.21 -6.14 12.53
N GLY A 16 -13.66 -5.37 11.56
CA GLY A 16 -13.74 -3.91 11.57
C GLY A 16 -14.59 -3.43 10.40
N TYR A 17 -14.82 -2.13 10.27
CA TYR A 17 -15.43 -1.42 9.12
C TYR A 17 -14.57 -1.55 7.85
N THR A 18 -14.03 -2.74 7.58
CA THR A 18 -12.84 -3.02 6.77
C THR A 18 -13.01 -2.71 5.29
N GLY A 19 -14.23 -2.63 4.76
CA GLY A 19 -14.45 -2.38 3.33
C GLY A 19 -13.87 -1.04 2.86
N VAL A 20 -14.28 0.06 3.51
CA VAL A 20 -13.86 1.42 3.12
C VAL A 20 -12.39 1.66 3.47
N TYR A 21 -11.96 1.26 4.67
CA TYR A 21 -10.56 1.44 5.07
C TYR A 21 -9.57 0.61 4.24
N LEU A 22 -9.96 -0.62 3.83
CA LEU A 22 -9.12 -1.44 2.97
C LEU A 22 -9.02 -0.86 1.56
N LEU A 23 -10.13 -0.45 0.95
CA LEU A 23 -10.10 0.16 -0.38
C LEU A 23 -9.34 1.48 -0.40
N ASN A 24 -9.48 2.31 0.63
CA ASN A 24 -8.71 3.54 0.76
C ASN A 24 -7.21 3.24 0.88
N PHE A 25 -6.82 2.29 1.74
CA PHE A 25 -5.42 1.88 1.86
C PHE A 25 -4.87 1.32 0.55
N LEU A 26 -5.62 0.48 -0.14
CA LEU A 26 -5.22 -0.07 -1.43
C LEU A 26 -5.11 1.03 -2.50
N GLY A 27 -6.00 2.02 -2.49
CA GLY A 27 -5.92 3.19 -3.36
C GLY A 27 -4.62 3.97 -3.12
N GLU A 28 -4.31 4.26 -1.85
CA GLU A 28 -3.05 4.91 -1.46
C GLU A 28 -1.81 4.08 -1.86
N ALA A 29 -1.88 2.76 -1.78
CA ALA A 29 -0.83 1.86 -2.24
C ALA A 29 -0.67 1.86 -3.77
N LEU A 30 -1.77 1.96 -4.53
CA LEU A 30 -1.72 2.12 -5.98
C LEU A 30 -1.14 3.49 -6.38
N ASP A 31 -1.46 4.56 -5.65
CA ASP A 31 -0.79 5.85 -5.82
C ASP A 31 0.70 5.78 -5.50
N ALA A 32 1.08 4.95 -4.51
CA ALA A 32 2.49 4.70 -4.21
C ALA A 32 3.24 4.12 -5.42
N VAL A 33 2.60 3.28 -6.25
CA VAL A 33 3.23 2.74 -7.47
C VAL A 33 3.66 3.86 -8.41
N LYS A 34 2.83 4.89 -8.62
CA LYS A 34 3.19 6.06 -9.45
C LYS A 34 4.42 6.76 -8.88
N LYS A 35 4.43 6.99 -7.57
CA LYS A 35 5.52 7.67 -6.86
C LYS A 35 6.82 6.88 -6.90
N ILE A 36 6.77 5.56 -6.67
CA ILE A 36 7.92 4.66 -6.73
C ILE A 36 8.56 4.67 -8.13
N ARG A 37 7.74 4.64 -9.19
CA ARG A 37 8.22 4.73 -10.59
C ARG A 37 8.91 6.07 -10.89
N GLN A 38 8.56 7.13 -10.16
CA GLN A 38 9.08 8.49 -10.34
C GLN A 38 10.21 8.84 -9.35
N ASP A 39 10.70 7.87 -8.58
CA ASP A 39 11.69 8.10 -7.51
C ASP A 39 11.18 9.04 -6.39
N GLU A 40 9.86 9.14 -6.22
CA GLU A 40 9.24 10.01 -5.23
C GLU A 40 8.85 9.26 -3.95
N LYS A 41 8.96 9.95 -2.81
CA LYS A 41 8.49 9.45 -1.51
C LYS A 41 6.97 9.44 -1.44
N LYS A 42 6.39 8.37 -0.89
CA LYS A 42 4.97 8.27 -0.53
C LYS A 42 4.85 7.92 0.94
N ILE A 43 4.06 8.70 1.66
CA ILE A 43 3.69 8.45 3.05
C ILE A 43 2.20 8.14 3.08
N ILE A 44 1.84 6.98 3.62
CA ILE A 44 0.46 6.55 3.83
C ILE A 44 0.20 6.54 5.32
N MET A 45 -0.73 7.38 5.78
CA MET A 45 -1.17 7.37 7.17
C MET A 45 -2.20 6.26 7.35
N THR A 46 -1.96 5.33 8.29
CA THR A 46 -2.91 4.26 8.57
C THR A 46 -3.88 4.71 9.67
N GLY A 47 -5.18 4.79 9.34
CA GLY A 47 -6.25 5.05 10.32
C GLY A 47 -6.06 6.30 11.19
N ASP A 48 -6.55 6.25 12.44
CA ASP A 48 -6.54 7.37 13.40
C ASP A 48 -5.15 7.71 13.98
N GLY A 49 -4.08 7.23 13.34
CA GLY A 49 -2.68 7.56 13.66
C GLY A 49 -2.09 6.82 14.90
N PRO A 50 -0.81 7.08 15.23
CA PRO A 50 0.22 7.73 14.42
C PRO A 50 1.08 6.67 13.69
N THR A 51 0.46 5.70 13.03
CA THR A 51 1.22 4.73 12.21
C THR A 51 1.24 5.18 10.76
N TYR A 52 2.43 5.21 10.19
CA TYR A 52 2.71 5.60 8.82
C TYR A 52 3.40 4.46 8.09
N ILE A 53 3.02 4.25 6.84
CA ILE A 53 3.72 3.38 5.90
C ILE A 53 4.45 4.30 4.92
N VAL A 54 5.76 4.15 4.82
CA VAL A 54 6.61 4.99 3.99
C VAL A 54 7.24 4.14 2.89
N PHE A 55 7.14 4.64 1.67
CA PHE A 55 7.90 4.17 0.52
C PHE A 55 8.79 5.31 0.07
N GLU A 56 10.11 5.12 0.12
CA GLU A 56 11.07 6.12 -0.33
C GLU A 56 12.10 5.49 -1.26
N SER A 57 12.41 6.17 -2.35
CA SER A 57 13.43 5.67 -3.27
C SER A 57 14.79 5.70 -2.61
N LYS A 58 15.51 4.58 -2.71
CA LYS A 58 16.91 4.49 -2.27
C LYS A 58 17.86 4.68 -3.44
N ASN A 59 17.50 4.14 -4.59
CA ASN A 59 18.21 4.25 -5.86
C ASN A 59 17.26 3.90 -7.01
N GLU A 60 17.80 3.83 -8.24
CA GLU A 60 17.03 3.51 -9.45
C GLU A 60 16.20 2.21 -9.35
N ASN A 61 16.65 1.21 -8.58
CA ASN A 61 16.04 -0.14 -8.56
C ASN A 61 15.46 -0.52 -7.19
N GLU A 62 15.77 0.22 -6.13
CA GLU A 62 15.42 -0.12 -4.75
C GLU A 62 14.59 0.97 -4.08
N VAL A 63 13.69 0.53 -3.20
CA VAL A 63 12.84 1.37 -2.36
C VAL A 63 12.94 0.88 -0.92
N VAL A 64 13.03 1.81 0.02
CA VAL A 64 12.86 1.49 1.44
C VAL A 64 11.37 1.46 1.74
N PHE A 65 10.92 0.35 2.30
CA PHE A 65 9.60 0.20 2.87
C PHE A 65 9.73 0.24 4.40
N ALA A 66 9.23 1.31 5.00
CA ALA A 66 9.31 1.55 6.44
C ALA A 66 7.91 1.67 7.06
N LYS A 67 7.82 1.29 8.33
CA LYS A 67 6.68 1.60 9.20
C LYS A 67 7.13 2.56 10.29
N CYS A 68 6.62 3.78 10.25
CA CYS A 68 6.95 4.80 11.24
C CYS A 68 5.81 4.98 12.24
N PHE A 69 6.14 5.28 13.49
CA PHE A 69 5.23 5.55 14.61
C PHE A 69 5.15 7.05 14.94
N THR A 70 5.95 7.86 14.26
CA THR A 70 5.96 9.31 14.40
C THR A 70 5.85 9.97 13.04
N LYS A 71 5.31 11.19 13.02
CA LYS A 71 5.25 12.00 11.80
C LYS A 71 6.66 12.40 11.34
N SER A 72 7.53 12.78 12.28
CA SER A 72 8.92 13.15 11.98
C SER A 72 9.70 12.01 11.34
N GLY A 73 9.63 10.79 11.87
CA GLY A 73 10.27 9.62 11.26
C GLY A 73 9.67 9.20 9.91
N ALA A 74 8.41 9.59 9.64
CA ALA A 74 7.79 9.36 8.34
C ALA A 74 8.26 10.37 7.29
N GLU A 75 8.45 11.63 7.70
CA GLU A 75 8.92 12.73 6.84
C GLU A 75 10.42 12.61 6.59
N GLU A 76 11.22 12.38 7.64
CA GLU A 76 12.69 12.35 7.61
C GLU A 76 13.23 11.01 8.12
N SER A 77 14.12 10.38 7.35
CA SER A 77 14.62 9.03 7.64
C SER A 77 15.50 8.96 8.89
N GLU A 78 16.24 10.03 9.16
CA GLU A 78 17.14 10.18 10.31
C GLU A 78 16.41 10.42 11.63
N GLU A 79 15.15 10.84 11.56
CA GLU A 79 14.28 11.05 12.73
C GLU A 79 13.54 9.76 13.12
N ARG A 80 13.80 8.64 12.42
CA ARG A 80 13.19 7.35 12.72
C ARG A 80 13.67 6.80 14.05
N LEU A 81 12.72 6.24 14.79
CA LEU A 81 13.03 5.53 16.03
C LEU A 81 13.73 4.22 15.69
N SER A 82 14.70 3.79 16.49
CA SER A 82 15.42 2.52 16.28
C SER A 82 14.55 1.26 16.32
N ILE A 83 13.30 1.40 16.80
CA ILE A 83 12.30 0.33 16.85
C ILE A 83 11.38 0.28 15.62
N GLU A 84 11.46 1.28 14.74
CA GLU A 84 10.66 1.35 13.52
C GLU A 84 11.21 0.35 12.49
N PRO A 85 10.41 -0.63 12.05
CA PRO A 85 10.91 -1.61 11.11
C PRO A 85 11.02 -0.99 9.71
N GLU A 86 12.14 -1.25 9.04
CA GLU A 86 12.36 -0.90 7.65
C GLU A 86 13.00 -2.06 6.90
N VAL A 87 12.74 -2.12 5.59
CA VAL A 87 13.34 -3.10 4.70
C VAL A 87 13.59 -2.46 3.33
N VAL A 88 14.74 -2.78 2.73
CA VAL A 88 15.04 -2.41 1.35
C VAL A 88 14.52 -3.51 0.45
N VAL A 89 13.69 -3.16 -0.53
CA VAL A 89 13.14 -4.09 -1.50
C VAL A 89 13.34 -3.58 -2.93
N SER A 90 13.29 -4.49 -3.90
CA SER A 90 13.23 -4.11 -5.30
C SER A 90 11.94 -3.34 -5.59
N LYS A 91 12.05 -2.22 -6.32
CA LYS A 91 10.89 -1.47 -6.81
C LYS A 91 9.95 -2.35 -7.61
N GLN A 92 10.51 -3.15 -8.52
CA GLN A 92 9.73 -4.04 -9.38
C GLN A 92 8.94 -5.05 -8.54
N ALA A 93 9.60 -5.73 -7.60
CA ALA A 93 8.95 -6.71 -6.74
C ALA A 93 7.85 -6.08 -5.88
N LEU A 94 8.07 -4.88 -5.33
CA LEU A 94 7.05 -4.17 -4.56
C LEU A 94 5.84 -3.77 -5.42
N ILE A 95 6.09 -3.23 -6.63
CA ILE A 95 5.03 -2.84 -7.57
C ILE A 95 4.19 -4.07 -7.95
N GLU A 96 4.84 -5.18 -8.31
CA GLU A 96 4.16 -6.44 -8.65
C GLU A 96 3.29 -6.93 -7.49
N GLU A 97 3.80 -6.90 -6.26
CA GLU A 97 3.07 -7.34 -5.08
C GLU A 97 1.86 -6.44 -4.77
N ILE A 98 2.01 -5.12 -4.88
CA ILE A 98 0.90 -4.17 -4.72
C ILE A 98 -0.20 -4.46 -5.76
N LEU A 99 0.18 -4.65 -7.02
CA LEU A 99 -0.79 -4.93 -8.10
C LEU A 99 -1.46 -6.29 -7.93
N ARG A 100 -0.70 -7.32 -7.56
CA ARG A 100 -1.22 -8.67 -7.27
C ARG A 100 -2.21 -8.61 -6.12
N PHE A 101 -1.83 -8.04 -4.98
CA PHE A 101 -2.66 -7.97 -3.79
C PHE A 101 -3.93 -7.13 -4.03
N SER A 102 -3.82 -6.00 -4.72
CA SER A 102 -4.96 -5.15 -5.09
C SER A 102 -5.97 -5.90 -5.97
N THR A 103 -5.47 -6.69 -6.93
CA THR A 103 -6.30 -7.53 -7.80
C THR A 103 -6.99 -8.64 -7.02
N GLU A 104 -6.27 -9.33 -6.14
CA GLU A 104 -6.85 -10.39 -5.31
C GLU A 104 -7.90 -9.86 -4.34
N ALA A 105 -7.62 -8.72 -3.69
CA ALA A 105 -8.54 -8.09 -2.76
C ALA A 105 -9.86 -7.70 -3.43
N ILE A 106 -9.81 -7.03 -4.60
CA ILE A 106 -11.03 -6.62 -5.29
C ILE A 106 -11.84 -7.81 -5.80
N ASN A 107 -11.17 -8.83 -6.34
CA ASN A 107 -11.82 -10.06 -6.77
C ASN A 107 -12.47 -10.78 -5.59
N LYS A 108 -11.82 -10.79 -4.42
CA LYS A 108 -12.37 -11.38 -3.21
C LYS A 108 -13.60 -10.63 -2.73
N ILE A 109 -13.58 -9.30 -2.73
CA ILE A 109 -14.73 -8.46 -2.35
C ILE A 109 -15.93 -8.75 -3.26
N ILE A 110 -15.73 -8.76 -4.59
CA ILE A 110 -16.79 -9.05 -5.56
C ILE A 110 -17.31 -10.49 -5.40
N SER A 111 -16.44 -11.46 -5.11
CA SER A 111 -16.86 -12.85 -4.90
C SER A 111 -17.73 -13.06 -3.65
N LEU A 112 -17.59 -12.18 -2.65
CA LEU A 112 -18.36 -12.24 -1.40
C LEU A 112 -19.74 -11.60 -1.57
N ASP A 113 -19.83 -10.51 -2.32
CA ASP A 113 -21.10 -9.88 -2.69
C ASP A 113 -21.00 -9.29 -4.10
N PRO A 114 -21.56 -9.95 -5.14
CA PRO A 114 -21.51 -9.45 -6.51
C PRO A 114 -22.17 -8.08 -6.69
N ASN A 115 -23.10 -7.68 -5.83
CA ASN A 115 -23.79 -6.39 -5.98
C ASN A 115 -22.87 -5.19 -5.73
N VAL A 116 -21.73 -5.40 -5.05
CA VAL A 116 -20.74 -4.36 -4.78
C VAL A 116 -20.13 -3.77 -6.04
N THR A 117 -20.22 -4.45 -7.20
CA THR A 117 -19.74 -3.93 -8.49
C THR A 117 -20.41 -2.62 -8.90
N ASN A 118 -21.62 -2.38 -8.40
CA ASN A 118 -22.37 -1.15 -8.68
C ASN A 118 -22.00 0.02 -7.75
N HIS A 119 -21.19 -0.23 -6.71
CA HIS A 119 -20.72 0.83 -5.83
C HIS A 119 -19.62 1.65 -6.50
N ASN A 120 -19.75 2.98 -6.45
CA ASN A 120 -18.80 3.90 -7.07
C ASN A 120 -17.34 3.65 -6.62
N GLN A 121 -17.11 3.46 -5.32
CA GLN A 121 -15.76 3.20 -4.78
C GLN A 121 -15.10 1.95 -5.38
N ILE A 122 -15.87 0.89 -5.65
CA ILE A 122 -15.37 -0.34 -6.26
C ILE A 122 -15.02 -0.10 -7.73
N ARG A 123 -15.85 0.66 -8.44
CA ARG A 123 -15.61 1.04 -9.84
C ARG A 123 -14.37 1.93 -9.97
N GLU A 124 -14.29 2.99 -9.17
CA GLU A 124 -13.15 3.92 -9.13
C GLU A 124 -11.85 3.19 -8.81
N PHE A 125 -11.85 2.30 -7.81
CA PHE A 125 -10.69 1.49 -7.48
C PHE A 125 -10.25 0.59 -8.65
N ARG A 126 -11.21 -0.05 -9.35
CA ARG A 126 -10.92 -0.89 -10.52
C ARG A 126 -10.35 -0.07 -11.68
N GLU A 127 -10.91 1.10 -11.96
CA GLU A 127 -10.40 2.01 -12.99
C GLU A 127 -8.96 2.42 -12.67
N HIS A 128 -8.71 2.87 -11.43
CA HIS A 128 -7.37 3.25 -10.98
C HIS A 128 -6.37 2.08 -11.08
N LEU A 129 -6.76 0.87 -10.68
CA LEU A 129 -5.92 -0.32 -10.81
C LEU A 129 -5.56 -0.62 -12.28
N GLN A 130 -6.51 -0.44 -13.22
CA GLN A 130 -6.26 -0.67 -14.64
C GLN A 130 -5.35 0.41 -15.26
N GLU A 131 -5.52 1.67 -14.86
CA GLU A 131 -4.63 2.76 -15.26
C GLU A 131 -3.18 2.47 -14.88
N ILE A 132 -2.92 2.07 -13.63
CA ILE A 132 -1.56 1.76 -13.14
C ILE A 132 -0.94 0.59 -13.92
N LYS A 133 -1.73 -0.45 -14.18
CA LYS A 133 -1.28 -1.64 -14.94
C LYS A 133 -0.93 -1.30 -16.38
N SER A 134 -1.65 -0.36 -16.99
CA SER A 134 -1.46 0.02 -18.39
C SER A 134 -0.31 1.02 -18.59
N ALA A 135 0.10 1.72 -17.55
CA ALA A 135 1.21 2.67 -17.57
C ALA A 135 2.61 2.02 -17.41
N GLN A 136 2.78 0.80 -17.94
CA GLN A 136 4.06 0.07 -17.98
C GLN A 136 4.94 0.53 -19.14
#